data_AF-A0A1H2EES2-F1
#
_entry.id   AF-A0A1H2EES2-F1
#
_cell.length_a   1.000
_cell.length_b   1.000
_cell.length_c   1.000
_cell.angle_alpha   90.00
_cell.angle_beta   90.00
_cell.angle_gamma   90.00
#
_symmetry.space_group_name_H-M   'P 1'
#
loop_
_entity.id
_entity.type
_entity.pdbx_description
1 polymer ?
#
loop_
_entity_poly.entity_id
_entity_poly.type
_entity_poly.pdbx_seq_one_letter_code
_entity_poly.pdbx_strand_id
1 'polypeptide(L)'
;MASIPETELYPPIKAFLTAQGYEVKAEVGAADVVACRGDEDPVIVELKTGFTLGLFHQAIARQSITDAVYVAVPRMAGRRFQAALKNNLKLARRLGLGLITVRLADALVEVHLDPGPFNPRKSMARKDRLLREFARRVGDPNTGGSTRVRLVTAYRQDALRCATHLAANGPSRGAEVAKATGVANATRLMADDHYGWFERVERGVYALTPKGTAALPASAKGAE
;
A
#
# COMPACT_ATOMS: atom_id res chain seq x y z
N MET A 1 -12.99 -4.42 -28.15
CA MET A 1 -14.00 -3.58 -27.46
C MET A 1 -13.86 -2.18 -28.01
N ALA A 2 -14.95 -1.58 -28.49
CA ALA A 2 -14.96 -0.18 -28.92
C ALA A 2 -14.56 0.71 -27.73
N SER A 3 -13.82 1.79 -28.02
CA SER A 3 -13.46 2.79 -27.01
C SER A 3 -14.74 3.49 -26.55
N ILE A 4 -15.01 3.46 -25.25
CA ILE A 4 -16.11 4.21 -24.64
C ILE A 4 -15.74 5.70 -24.75
N PRO A 5 -16.54 6.56 -25.40
CA PRO A 5 -16.29 8.00 -25.39
C PRO A 5 -16.71 8.62 -24.06
N GLU A 6 -16.05 9.69 -23.63
CA GLU A 6 -16.35 10.38 -22.35
C GLU A 6 -17.77 10.95 -22.33
N THR A 7 -18.28 11.32 -23.51
CA THR A 7 -19.64 11.83 -23.71
C THR A 7 -20.74 10.84 -23.32
N GLU A 8 -20.47 9.53 -23.29
CA GLU A 8 -21.45 8.52 -22.84
C GLU A 8 -21.68 8.55 -21.32
N LEU A 9 -20.77 9.15 -20.54
CA LEU A 9 -20.92 9.29 -19.09
C LEU A 9 -21.88 10.41 -18.69
N TYR A 10 -22.01 11.44 -19.53
CA TYR A 10 -22.79 12.62 -19.20
C TYR A 10 -24.30 12.34 -19.04
N PRO A 11 -24.99 11.66 -19.96
CA PRO A 11 -26.44 11.46 -19.84
C PRO A 11 -26.87 10.73 -18.55
N PRO A 12 -26.21 9.62 -18.13
CA PRO A 12 -26.53 8.96 -16.86
C PRO A 12 -26.30 9.87 -15.63
N ILE A 13 -25.20 10.62 -15.60
CA ILE A 13 -24.89 11.53 -14.49
C ILE A 13 -25.88 12.68 -14.42
N LYS A 14 -26.22 13.26 -15.58
CA LYS A 14 -27.25 14.28 -15.68
C LYS A 14 -28.59 13.78 -15.15
N ALA A 15 -29.05 12.61 -15.61
CA ALA A 15 -30.30 12.02 -15.16
C ALA A 15 -30.30 11.77 -13.65
N PHE A 16 -29.21 11.23 -13.11
CA PHE A 16 -29.04 10.98 -11.68
C PHE A 16 -29.12 12.27 -10.83
N LEU A 17 -28.46 13.34 -11.24
CA LEU A 17 -28.47 14.62 -10.52
C LEU A 17 -29.80 15.37 -10.71
N THR A 18 -30.36 15.39 -11.91
CA THR A 18 -31.68 16.00 -12.16
C THR A 18 -32.79 15.32 -11.36
N ALA A 19 -32.74 13.99 -11.19
CA ALA A 19 -33.68 13.26 -10.33
C ALA A 19 -33.61 13.68 -8.84
N GLN A 20 -32.53 14.34 -8.42
CA GLN A 20 -32.34 14.89 -7.07
C GLN A 20 -32.67 16.39 -6.99
N GLY A 21 -33.26 16.95 -8.05
CA GLY A 21 -33.70 18.35 -8.10
C GLY A 21 -32.64 19.34 -8.58
N TYR A 22 -31.51 18.88 -9.12
CA TYR A 22 -30.51 19.78 -9.69
C TYR A 22 -30.83 20.21 -11.13
N GLU A 23 -30.58 21.47 -11.45
CA GLU A 23 -30.39 21.92 -12.82
C GLU A 23 -28.97 21.57 -13.26
N VAL A 24 -28.82 20.79 -14.33
CA VAL A 24 -27.52 20.23 -14.75
C VAL A 24 -27.14 20.68 -16.15
N LYS A 25 -25.93 21.23 -16.29
CA LYS A 25 -25.33 21.67 -17.56
C LYS A 25 -23.95 21.01 -17.73
N ALA A 26 -23.60 20.73 -18.99
CA ALA A 26 -22.26 20.28 -19.35
C ALA A 26 -21.37 21.45 -19.75
N GLU A 27 -20.06 21.25 -19.68
CA GLU A 27 -19.04 22.16 -20.23
C GLU A 27 -19.18 23.60 -19.73
N VAL A 28 -19.45 23.76 -18.43
CA VAL A 28 -19.56 25.09 -17.80
C VAL A 28 -18.16 25.52 -17.35
N GLY A 29 -17.60 26.49 -18.07
CA GLY A 29 -16.23 26.92 -17.87
C GLY A 29 -15.26 25.80 -18.25
N ALA A 30 -14.54 25.26 -17.27
CA ALA A 30 -13.59 24.16 -17.48
C ALA A 30 -13.99 22.89 -16.70
N ALA A 31 -15.27 22.78 -16.34
CA ALA A 31 -15.85 21.63 -15.65
C ALA A 31 -16.79 20.87 -16.60
N ASP A 32 -16.65 19.54 -16.63
CA ASP A 32 -17.43 18.69 -17.53
C ASP A 32 -18.93 18.69 -17.17
N VAL A 33 -19.26 18.64 -15.88
CA VAL A 33 -20.64 18.70 -15.36
C VAL A 33 -20.73 19.66 -14.19
N VAL A 34 -21.68 20.58 -14.25
CA VAL A 34 -22.06 21.45 -13.14
C VAL A 34 -23.55 21.29 -12.87
N ALA A 35 -23.88 21.08 -11.59
CA ALA A 35 -25.23 20.88 -11.10
C ALA A 35 -25.52 21.87 -9.97
N CYS A 36 -26.57 22.68 -10.12
CA CYS A 36 -26.98 23.70 -9.15
C CYS A 36 -28.39 23.41 -8.62
N ARG A 37 -28.66 23.72 -7.35
CA ARG A 37 -29.98 23.57 -6.73
C ARG A 37 -30.27 24.73 -5.79
N GLY A 38 -31.13 25.66 -6.23
CA GLY A 38 -31.43 26.87 -5.48
C GLY A 38 -30.15 27.66 -5.19
N ASP A 39 -29.97 28.03 -3.91
CA ASP A 39 -28.81 28.79 -3.42
C ASP A 39 -27.71 27.89 -2.80
N GLU A 40 -27.79 26.56 -2.96
CA GLU A 40 -26.74 25.65 -2.51
C GLU A 40 -25.46 25.79 -3.37
N ASP A 41 -24.31 25.47 -2.79
CA ASP A 41 -23.04 25.40 -3.54
C ASP A 41 -23.16 24.41 -4.72
N PRO A 42 -22.49 24.68 -5.86
CA PRO A 42 -22.59 23.82 -7.02
C PRO A 42 -21.94 22.45 -6.75
N VAL A 43 -22.53 21.40 -7.34
CA VAL A 43 -21.88 20.08 -7.46
C VAL A 43 -21.14 20.05 -8.79
N ILE A 44 -19.87 19.67 -8.75
CA ILE A 44 -19.02 19.55 -9.94
C ILE A 44 -18.61 18.10 -10.14
N VAL A 45 -18.75 17.57 -11.36
CA VAL A 45 -18.30 16.22 -11.71
C VAL A 45 -17.36 16.26 -12.91
N GLU A 46 -16.15 15.75 -12.73
CA GLU A 46 -15.16 15.56 -13.81
C GLU A 46 -15.27 14.13 -14.37
N LEU A 47 -15.30 13.99 -15.69
CA LEU A 47 -15.56 12.75 -16.41
C LEU A 47 -14.29 12.22 -17.06
N LYS A 48 -14.05 10.91 -16.97
CA LYS A 48 -12.98 10.25 -17.74
C LYS A 48 -13.34 8.83 -18.10
N THR A 49 -12.84 8.33 -19.24
CA THR A 49 -12.97 6.91 -19.61
C THR A 49 -12.30 5.92 -18.64
N GLY A 50 -11.46 6.42 -17.71
CA GLY A 50 -10.84 5.62 -16.67
C GLY A 50 -10.09 6.48 -15.66
N PHE A 51 -9.64 5.86 -14.57
CA PHE A 51 -8.88 6.57 -13.54
C PHE A 51 -7.51 7.00 -14.08
N THR A 52 -7.26 8.30 -14.09
CA THR A 52 -5.98 8.91 -14.47
C THR A 52 -5.62 10.01 -13.47
N LEU A 53 -4.33 10.34 -13.35
CA LEU A 53 -3.93 11.48 -12.51
C LEU A 53 -4.50 12.81 -13.04
N GLY A 54 -4.66 12.95 -14.36
CA GLY A 54 -5.29 14.12 -14.97
C GLY A 54 -6.69 14.38 -14.43
N LEU A 55 -7.53 13.34 -14.37
CA LEU A 55 -8.88 13.42 -13.78
C LEU A 55 -8.85 13.94 -12.34
N PHE A 56 -7.94 13.42 -11.52
CA PHE A 56 -7.80 13.89 -10.13
C PHE A 56 -7.28 15.32 -10.05
N HIS A 57 -6.34 15.73 -10.92
CA HIS A 57 -5.84 17.11 -10.94
C HIS A 57 -6.93 18.11 -11.34
N GLN A 58 -7.76 17.77 -12.34
CA GLN A 58 -8.92 18.58 -12.72
C GLN A 58 -9.86 18.73 -11.53
N ALA A 59 -10.24 17.62 -10.88
CA ALA A 59 -11.13 17.64 -9.73
C ALA A 59 -10.56 18.43 -8.55
N ILE A 60 -9.28 18.28 -8.22
CA ILE A 60 -8.61 19.10 -7.18
C ILE A 60 -8.70 20.59 -7.52
N ALA A 61 -8.50 20.97 -8.79
CA ALA A 61 -8.62 22.37 -9.19
C ALA A 61 -10.04 22.93 -8.95
N ARG A 62 -11.08 22.09 -9.09
CA ARG A 62 -12.48 22.46 -8.80
C ARG A 62 -12.78 22.63 -7.31
N GLN A 63 -11.98 22.05 -6.42
CA GLN A 63 -12.17 22.24 -4.98
C GLN A 63 -11.93 23.69 -4.52
N SER A 64 -11.30 24.51 -5.35
CA SER A 64 -11.22 25.97 -5.11
C SER A 64 -12.55 26.71 -5.30
N ILE A 65 -13.54 26.05 -5.90
CA ILE A 65 -14.87 26.60 -6.21
C ILE A 65 -15.93 26.08 -5.23
N THR A 66 -15.89 24.78 -4.89
CA THR A 66 -16.89 24.09 -4.06
C THR A 66 -16.26 22.87 -3.39
N ASP A 67 -16.78 22.45 -2.24
CA ASP A 67 -16.40 21.19 -1.61
C ASP A 67 -17.05 19.98 -2.30
N ALA A 68 -18.16 20.18 -3.02
CA ALA A 68 -18.95 19.11 -3.63
C ALA A 68 -18.41 18.66 -5.00
N VAL A 69 -17.16 18.18 -5.03
CA VAL A 69 -16.49 17.74 -6.25
C VAL A 69 -16.37 16.22 -6.34
N TYR A 70 -16.77 15.66 -7.49
CA TYR A 70 -16.72 14.23 -7.79
C TYR A 70 -15.87 13.95 -9.02
N VAL A 71 -15.25 12.77 -9.04
CA VAL A 71 -14.70 12.16 -10.26
C VAL A 71 -15.60 11.00 -10.69
N ALA A 72 -15.84 10.86 -12.00
CA ALA A 72 -16.66 9.78 -12.54
C ALA A 72 -15.98 9.03 -13.69
N VAL A 73 -16.11 7.70 -13.67
CA VAL A 73 -15.57 6.80 -14.71
C VAL A 73 -16.54 5.67 -15.07
N PRO A 74 -16.42 5.01 -16.22
CA PRO A 74 -17.22 3.84 -16.54
C PRO A 74 -16.92 2.69 -15.56
N ARG A 75 -17.96 1.97 -15.12
CA ARG A 75 -17.83 0.73 -14.38
C ARG A 75 -17.42 -0.38 -15.34
N MET A 76 -16.26 -0.98 -15.10
CA MET A 76 -15.79 -2.15 -15.85
C MET A 76 -15.90 -3.45 -15.03
N ALA A 77 -15.90 -4.59 -15.72
CA ALA A 77 -15.90 -5.90 -15.09
C ALA A 77 -14.47 -6.36 -14.70
N GLY A 78 -14.41 -7.35 -13.80
CA GLY A 78 -13.18 -8.10 -13.52
C GLY A 78 -12.31 -7.57 -12.38
N ARG A 79 -11.38 -8.42 -11.92
CA ARG A 79 -10.53 -8.18 -10.75
C ARG A 79 -9.64 -6.94 -10.88
N ARG A 80 -9.18 -6.63 -12.10
CA ARG A 80 -8.34 -5.46 -12.38
C ARG A 80 -9.07 -4.15 -12.07
N PHE A 81 -10.31 -4.01 -12.54
CA PHE A 81 -11.12 -2.82 -12.26
C PHE A 81 -11.42 -2.72 -10.77
N GLN A 82 -11.80 -3.83 -10.12
CA GLN A 82 -12.09 -3.83 -8.67
C GLN A 82 -10.87 -3.40 -7.84
N ALA A 83 -9.66 -3.82 -8.21
CA ALA A 83 -8.43 -3.37 -7.57
C ALA A 83 -8.17 -1.88 -7.82
N ALA A 84 -8.38 -1.39 -9.05
CA ALA A 84 -8.24 0.01 -9.41
C ALA A 84 -9.24 0.90 -8.65
N LEU A 85 -10.53 0.51 -8.60
CA LEU A 85 -11.57 1.20 -7.84
C LEU A 85 -11.21 1.28 -6.35
N LYS A 86 -10.80 0.17 -5.74
CA LYS A 86 -10.39 0.15 -4.32
C LYS A 86 -9.19 1.06 -4.03
N ASN A 87 -8.23 1.17 -4.95
CA ASN A 87 -7.07 2.05 -4.78
C ASN A 87 -7.46 3.52 -4.98
N ASN A 88 -8.24 3.82 -6.01
CA ASN A 88 -8.68 5.19 -6.33
C ASN A 88 -9.70 5.72 -5.33
N LEU A 89 -10.53 4.87 -4.72
CA LEU A 89 -11.40 5.25 -3.60
C LEU A 89 -10.58 5.74 -2.40
N LYS A 90 -9.43 5.13 -2.11
CA LYS A 90 -8.53 5.63 -1.06
C LYS A 90 -7.86 6.95 -1.43
N LEU A 91 -7.57 7.17 -2.71
CA LEU A 91 -7.00 8.43 -3.20
C LEU A 91 -8.03 9.55 -3.12
N ALA A 92 -9.22 9.35 -3.70
CA ALA A 92 -10.34 10.29 -3.63
C ALA A 92 -10.65 10.68 -2.18
N ARG A 93 -10.74 9.69 -1.28
CA ARG A 93 -10.91 9.95 0.17
C ARG A 93 -9.81 10.82 0.75
N ARG A 94 -8.53 10.60 0.38
CA ARG A 94 -7.41 11.42 0.88
C ARG A 94 -7.43 12.86 0.38
N LEU A 95 -8.00 13.07 -0.81
CA LEU A 95 -8.13 14.37 -1.45
C LEU A 95 -9.45 15.07 -1.09
N GLY A 96 -10.34 14.40 -0.36
CA GLY A 96 -11.68 14.91 -0.05
C GLY A 96 -12.61 15.00 -1.27
N LEU A 97 -12.36 14.19 -2.31
CA LEU A 97 -13.18 14.10 -3.51
C LEU A 97 -14.20 12.97 -3.39
N GLY A 98 -15.36 13.17 -4.01
CA GLY A 98 -16.32 12.11 -4.26
C GLY A 98 -15.90 11.22 -5.44
N LEU A 99 -16.42 9.99 -5.48
CA LEU A 99 -16.12 9.02 -6.54
C LEU A 99 -17.39 8.34 -7.02
N ILE A 100 -17.63 8.43 -8.31
CA ILE A 100 -18.78 7.84 -9.01
C ILE A 100 -18.28 6.81 -10.04
N THR A 101 -19.05 5.73 -10.22
CA THR A 101 -18.93 4.90 -11.41
C THR A 101 -20.25 4.79 -12.15
N VAL A 102 -20.19 4.73 -13.48
CA VAL A 102 -21.38 4.56 -14.33
C VAL A 102 -21.32 3.24 -15.08
N ARG A 103 -22.28 2.34 -14.85
CA ARG A 103 -22.44 1.14 -15.66
C ARG A 103 -23.25 1.49 -16.91
N LEU A 104 -22.57 1.59 -18.05
CA LEU A 104 -23.18 2.07 -19.29
C LEU A 104 -24.26 1.15 -19.87
N ALA A 105 -24.21 -0.15 -19.58
CA ALA A 105 -25.17 -1.12 -20.10
C ALA A 105 -26.62 -0.83 -19.68
N ASP A 106 -26.83 -0.20 -18.52
CA ASP A 106 -28.13 0.11 -17.95
C ASP A 106 -28.19 1.50 -17.32
N ALA A 107 -27.22 2.37 -17.66
CA ALA A 107 -27.06 3.71 -17.12
C ALA A 107 -27.03 3.79 -15.58
N LEU A 108 -26.67 2.70 -14.87
CA LEU A 108 -26.62 2.72 -13.41
C LEU A 108 -25.48 3.60 -12.92
N VAL A 109 -25.81 4.63 -12.14
CA VAL A 109 -24.86 5.49 -11.42
C VAL A 109 -24.68 4.96 -9.99
N GLU A 110 -23.44 4.74 -9.59
CA GLU A 110 -23.08 4.33 -8.22
C GLU A 110 -22.10 5.35 -7.63
N VAL A 111 -22.51 5.98 -6.52
CA VAL A 111 -21.65 6.81 -5.69
C VAL A 111 -20.94 5.92 -4.67
N HIS A 112 -19.62 5.80 -4.77
CA HIS A 112 -18.81 4.97 -3.87
C HIS A 112 -18.30 5.76 -2.66
N LEU A 113 -18.26 7.08 -2.80
CA LEU A 113 -17.72 8.00 -1.82
C LEU A 113 -18.27 9.40 -2.10
N ASP A 114 -18.77 10.05 -1.07
CA ASP A 114 -19.05 11.49 -1.09
C ASP A 114 -17.79 12.29 -0.70
N PRO A 115 -17.62 13.50 -1.24
CA PRO A 115 -16.53 14.40 -0.88
C PRO A 115 -16.61 14.78 0.60
N GLY A 116 -15.47 15.14 1.17
CA GLY A 116 -15.41 15.54 2.57
C GLY A 116 -14.02 15.47 3.17
N PRO A 117 -13.83 16.07 4.36
CA PRO A 117 -12.52 16.19 4.98
C PRO A 117 -11.93 14.82 5.33
N PHE A 118 -10.61 14.68 5.17
CA PHE A 118 -9.89 13.48 5.54
C PHE A 118 -8.76 13.76 6.50
N ASN A 119 -8.84 13.14 7.68
CA ASN A 119 -7.75 13.12 8.64
C ASN A 119 -7.13 11.70 8.72
N PRO A 120 -5.88 11.49 8.28
CA PRO A 120 -5.27 10.17 8.28
C PRO A 120 -5.03 9.65 9.71
N ARG A 121 -5.63 8.50 10.04
CA ARG A 121 -5.29 7.78 11.27
C ARG A 121 -3.90 7.17 11.16
N LYS A 122 -2.97 7.67 11.97
CA LYS A 122 -1.60 7.13 12.09
C LYS A 122 -1.62 5.82 12.88
N SER A 123 -0.78 4.87 12.48
CA SER A 123 -0.61 3.60 13.19
C SER A 123 0.65 3.65 14.05
N MET A 124 0.47 3.88 15.36
CA MET A 124 1.59 3.90 16.32
C MET A 124 2.37 2.60 16.30
N ALA A 125 1.69 1.45 16.29
CA ALA A 125 2.34 0.14 16.22
C ALA A 125 3.25 -0.03 14.98
N ARG A 126 2.84 0.46 13.81
CA ARG A 126 3.67 0.41 12.60
C ARG A 126 4.86 1.37 12.69
N LYS A 127 4.65 2.57 13.23
CA LYS A 127 5.71 3.55 13.49
C LYS A 127 6.77 2.95 14.41
N ASP A 128 6.36 2.38 15.54
CA ASP A 128 7.29 1.85 16.53
C ASP A 128 8.05 0.64 16.00
N ARG A 129 7.40 -0.21 15.20
CA ARG A 129 8.08 -1.32 14.53
C ARG A 129 9.13 -0.82 13.53
N LEU A 130 8.81 0.23 12.77
CA LEU A 130 9.76 0.84 11.85
C LEU A 130 10.96 1.42 12.59
N LEU A 131 10.73 2.14 13.69
CA LEU A 131 11.80 2.72 14.51
C LEU A 131 12.67 1.65 15.18
N ARG A 132 12.08 0.56 15.67
CA ARG A 132 12.84 -0.58 16.24
C ARG A 132 13.71 -1.27 15.20
N GLU A 133 13.18 -1.50 14.00
CA GLU A 133 13.96 -2.06 12.89
C GLU A 133 15.12 -1.14 12.50
N PHE A 134 14.87 0.18 12.42
CA PHE A 134 15.91 1.16 12.13
C PHE A 134 17.01 1.17 13.20
N ALA A 135 16.65 1.25 14.48
CA ALA A 135 17.61 1.32 15.58
C ALA A 135 18.44 0.05 15.75
N ARG A 136 17.90 -1.13 15.43
CA ARG A 136 18.62 -2.40 15.53
C ARG A 136 19.51 -2.69 14.32
N ARG A 137 19.24 -2.07 13.17
CA ARG A 137 20.02 -2.29 11.96
C ARG A 137 21.40 -1.65 12.12
N VAL A 138 22.44 -2.44 11.90
CA VAL A 138 23.82 -1.95 11.97
C VAL A 138 24.28 -1.51 10.58
N GLY A 139 24.75 -0.26 10.49
CA GLY A 139 25.15 0.37 9.22
C GLY A 139 23.98 0.57 8.25
N ASP A 140 24.30 0.88 7.00
CA ASP A 140 23.33 0.93 5.90
C ASP A 140 23.65 -0.14 4.84
N PRO A 141 23.30 -1.42 5.12
CA PRO A 141 23.69 -2.53 4.27
C PRO A 141 22.86 -2.65 2.98
N ASN A 142 21.90 -1.76 2.73
CA ASN A 142 20.99 -1.84 1.58
C ASN A 142 21.08 -0.59 0.71
N THR A 143 21.18 -0.77 -0.60
CA THR A 143 21.04 0.34 -1.55
C THR A 143 19.56 0.61 -1.84
N GLY A 144 19.11 1.86 -1.65
CA GLY A 144 17.74 2.31 -1.94
C GLY A 144 17.28 2.00 -3.37
N GLY A 145 15.99 1.67 -3.54
CA GLY A 145 15.39 1.36 -4.84
C GLY A 145 15.80 0.00 -5.45
N SER A 146 16.65 -0.78 -4.77
CA SER A 146 17.08 -2.09 -5.26
C SER A 146 15.91 -3.07 -5.34
N THR A 147 15.63 -3.58 -6.54
CA THR A 147 14.68 -4.67 -6.76
C THR A 147 15.43 -5.99 -6.93
N ARG A 148 14.84 -7.12 -6.52
CA ARG A 148 15.41 -8.49 -6.66
C ARG A 148 16.62 -8.83 -5.77
N VAL A 149 17.15 -7.89 -4.98
CA VAL A 149 18.17 -8.18 -3.95
C VAL A 149 17.49 -8.44 -2.60
N ARG A 150 17.91 -9.50 -1.89
CA ARG A 150 17.36 -9.84 -0.58
C ARG A 150 17.84 -8.85 0.47
N LEU A 151 16.94 -7.98 0.92
CA LEU A 151 17.22 -6.95 1.93
C LEU A 151 17.87 -7.55 3.19
N VAL A 152 18.89 -6.85 3.69
CA VAL A 152 19.52 -7.10 4.99
C VAL A 152 18.73 -6.33 6.04
N THR A 153 17.91 -7.07 6.79
CA THR A 153 17.15 -6.56 7.95
C THR A 153 17.96 -6.73 9.24
N ALA A 154 17.55 -6.05 10.31
CA ALA A 154 18.14 -6.27 11.64
C ALA A 154 18.00 -7.74 12.07
N TYR A 155 16.84 -8.35 11.80
CA TYR A 155 16.62 -9.80 12.02
C TYR A 155 17.64 -10.66 11.27
N ARG A 156 17.97 -10.32 10.02
CA ARG A 156 18.95 -11.08 9.24
C ARG A 156 20.37 -10.90 9.77
N GLN A 157 20.72 -9.71 10.24
CA GLN A 157 22.01 -9.46 10.89
C GLN A 157 22.13 -10.25 12.19
N ASP A 158 21.08 -10.29 13.00
CA ASP A 158 21.03 -11.08 14.24
C ASP A 158 21.09 -12.59 13.95
N ALA A 159 20.38 -13.06 12.93
CA ALA A 159 20.47 -14.44 12.48
C ALA A 159 21.89 -14.79 12.01
N LEU A 160 22.55 -13.89 11.29
CA LEU A 160 23.92 -14.12 10.83
C LEU A 160 24.90 -14.17 12.00
N ARG A 161 24.76 -13.31 13.02
CA ARG A 161 25.56 -13.37 14.25
C ARG A 161 25.41 -14.70 14.97
N CYS A 162 24.17 -15.18 15.14
CA CYS A 162 23.89 -16.47 15.75
C CYS A 162 24.50 -17.62 14.93
N ALA A 163 24.34 -17.56 13.60
CA ALA A 163 24.90 -18.55 12.69
C ALA A 163 26.43 -18.59 12.76
N THR A 164 27.11 -17.43 12.72
CA THR A 164 28.57 -17.35 12.85
C THR A 164 29.06 -17.93 14.19
N HIS A 165 28.35 -17.66 15.29
CA HIS A 165 28.70 -18.22 16.59
C HIS A 165 28.59 -19.76 16.60
N LEU A 166 27.49 -20.33 16.08
CA LEU A 166 27.30 -21.78 16.00
C LEU A 166 28.31 -22.45 15.05
N ALA A 167 28.69 -21.80 13.96
CA ALA A 167 29.74 -22.31 13.06
C ALA A 167 31.09 -22.44 13.77
N ALA A 168 31.42 -21.49 14.65
CA ALA A 168 32.70 -21.47 15.35
C ALA A 168 32.72 -22.37 16.61
N ASN A 169 31.59 -22.59 17.26
CA ASN A 169 31.53 -23.26 18.58
C ASN A 169 30.75 -24.59 18.56
N GLY A 170 30.13 -24.93 17.43
CA GLY A 170 29.26 -26.11 17.33
C GLY A 170 27.89 -25.93 17.99
N PRO A 171 27.11 -27.02 18.14
CA PRO A 171 25.79 -26.99 18.75
C PRO A 171 25.83 -26.38 20.16
N SER A 172 25.05 -25.33 20.39
CA SER A 172 25.12 -24.54 21.62
C SER A 172 23.74 -24.25 22.20
N ARG A 173 23.66 -24.02 23.52
CA ARG A 173 22.39 -23.63 24.16
C ARG A 173 21.99 -22.23 23.70
N GLY A 174 20.71 -22.04 23.40
CA GLY A 174 20.22 -20.75 22.91
C GLY A 174 20.52 -19.56 23.84
N ALA A 175 20.60 -19.78 25.15
CA ALA A 175 20.99 -18.77 26.13
C ALA A 175 22.48 -18.40 26.06
N GLU A 176 23.35 -19.36 25.76
CA GLU A 176 24.79 -19.15 25.58
C GLU A 176 25.04 -18.35 24.29
N VAL A 177 24.35 -18.71 23.20
CA VAL A 177 24.40 -17.95 21.94
C VAL A 177 23.94 -16.50 22.16
N ALA A 178 22.86 -16.27 22.90
CA ALA A 178 22.37 -14.93 23.23
C ALA A 178 23.42 -14.10 23.98
N LYS A 179 24.05 -14.70 25.00
CA LYS A 179 25.09 -14.06 25.81
C LYS A 179 26.34 -13.73 24.98
N ALA A 180 26.77 -14.65 24.11
CA ALA A 180 27.98 -14.50 23.31
C ALA A 180 27.82 -13.49 22.16
N THR A 181 26.63 -13.43 21.55
CA THR A 181 26.38 -12.59 20.36
C THR A 181 25.77 -11.22 20.68
N GLY A 182 25.27 -11.03 21.92
CA GLY A 182 24.47 -9.86 22.30
C GLY A 182 23.04 -9.88 21.73
N VAL A 183 22.65 -10.92 21.00
CA VAL A 183 21.30 -11.06 20.42
C VAL A 183 20.36 -11.57 21.52
N ALA A 184 19.69 -10.65 22.22
CA ALA A 184 18.85 -10.97 23.38
C ALA A 184 17.76 -12.02 23.11
N ASN A 185 17.24 -12.08 21.89
CA ASN A 185 16.21 -13.04 21.48
C ASN A 185 16.75 -14.23 20.67
N ALA A 186 18.05 -14.55 20.74
CA ALA A 186 18.69 -15.59 19.92
C ALA A 186 17.97 -16.94 19.99
N THR A 187 17.55 -17.37 21.18
CA THR A 187 16.84 -18.65 21.35
C THR A 187 15.56 -18.70 20.52
N ARG A 188 14.74 -17.64 20.58
CA ARG A 188 13.49 -17.57 19.82
C ARG A 188 13.77 -17.40 18.33
N LEU A 189 14.76 -16.60 17.95
CA LEU A 189 15.17 -16.41 16.56
C LEU A 189 15.54 -17.77 15.92
N MET A 190 16.35 -18.57 16.61
CA MET A 190 16.76 -19.89 16.13
C MET A 190 15.63 -20.92 16.17
N ALA A 191 14.64 -20.76 17.07
CA ALA A 191 13.45 -21.60 17.12
C ALA A 191 12.44 -21.28 15.99
N ASP A 192 12.21 -20.00 15.71
CA ASP A 192 11.28 -19.53 14.68
C ASP A 192 11.83 -19.83 13.27
N ASP A 193 13.16 -19.88 13.13
CA ASP A 193 13.96 -20.22 11.94
C ASP A 193 13.33 -19.83 10.58
N HIS A 194 13.00 -18.55 10.44
CA HIS A 194 12.43 -18.00 9.19
C HIS A 194 13.28 -18.24 7.93
N TYR A 195 14.53 -18.68 8.07
CA TYR A 195 15.45 -18.88 6.95
C TYR A 195 15.82 -20.34 6.68
N GLY A 196 15.51 -21.27 7.59
CA GLY A 196 15.94 -22.66 7.48
C GLY A 196 17.43 -22.85 7.84
N TRP A 197 18.01 -21.96 8.66
CA TRP A 197 19.44 -21.95 9.00
C TRP A 197 19.77 -22.75 10.25
N PHE A 198 18.79 -23.02 11.10
CA PHE A 198 19.00 -23.59 12.42
C PHE A 198 18.19 -24.86 12.60
N GLU A 199 18.72 -25.81 13.35
CA GLU A 199 17.98 -26.98 13.78
C GLU A 199 18.14 -27.22 15.26
N ARG A 200 17.08 -27.71 15.91
CA ARG A 200 17.11 -28.03 17.33
C ARG A 200 17.53 -29.48 17.50
N VAL A 201 18.77 -29.70 17.92
CA VAL A 201 19.35 -31.05 18.11
C VAL A 201 19.01 -31.65 19.47
N GLU A 202 18.86 -30.80 20.50
CA GLU A 202 18.38 -31.20 21.82
C GLU A 202 17.50 -30.10 22.43
N ARG A 203 16.92 -30.36 23.61
CA ARG A 203 16.08 -29.36 24.29
C ARG A 203 16.89 -28.08 24.57
N GLY A 204 16.61 -27.04 23.78
CA GLY A 204 17.24 -25.72 23.92
C GLY A 204 18.64 -25.61 23.31
N VAL A 205 19.13 -26.65 22.64
CA VAL A 205 20.42 -26.69 21.93
C VAL A 205 20.16 -26.62 20.43
N TYR A 206 20.87 -25.72 19.76
CA TYR A 206 20.69 -25.44 18.34
C TYR A 206 22.00 -25.66 17.59
N ALA A 207 21.91 -26.24 16.39
CA ALA A 207 23.00 -26.40 15.44
C ALA A 207 22.69 -25.67 14.12
N LEU A 208 23.70 -25.52 13.28
CA LEU A 208 23.52 -25.03 11.91
C LEU A 208 23.12 -26.15 10.97
N THR A 209 22.12 -25.88 10.14
CA THR A 209 21.82 -26.74 8.99
C THR A 209 22.85 -26.53 7.88
N PRO A 210 22.96 -27.44 6.89
CA PRO A 210 23.80 -27.22 5.71
C PRO A 210 23.47 -25.91 4.97
N LYS A 211 22.18 -25.52 4.96
CA LYS A 211 21.71 -24.25 4.38
C LYS A 211 22.18 -23.05 5.19
N GLY A 212 22.21 -23.15 6.52
CA GLY A 212 22.75 -22.12 7.40
C GLY A 212 24.24 -21.91 7.18
N THR A 213 25.01 -23.00 7.09
CA THR A 213 26.45 -22.96 6.79
C THR A 213 26.73 -22.32 5.43
N ALA A 214 25.95 -22.67 4.41
CA ALA A 214 26.09 -22.09 3.07
C ALA A 214 25.84 -20.58 3.02
N ALA A 215 24.99 -20.07 3.92
CA ALA A 215 24.58 -18.66 3.97
C ALA A 215 25.57 -17.72 4.67
N LEU A 216 26.60 -18.27 5.33
CA LEU A 216 27.67 -17.48 5.96
C LEU A 216 28.56 -16.79 4.91
N PRO A 217 29.07 -15.58 5.19
CA PRO A 217 30.10 -14.96 4.36
C PRO A 217 31.37 -15.83 4.36
N ALA A 218 32.16 -15.75 3.29
CA ALA A 218 33.37 -16.57 3.12
C ALA A 218 34.35 -16.43 4.30
N SER A 219 34.42 -15.27 4.94
CA SER A 219 35.27 -15.00 6.11
C SER A 219 34.80 -15.66 7.41
N ALA A 220 33.57 -16.21 7.45
CA ALA A 220 32.98 -16.86 8.62
C ALA A 220 32.81 -18.38 8.46
N LYS A 221 33.16 -18.92 7.29
CA LYS A 221 33.35 -20.36 7.08
C LYS A 221 34.80 -20.64 7.50
N GLY A 222 35.01 -21.24 8.66
CA GLY A 222 36.36 -21.51 9.17
C GLY A 222 37.24 -22.21 8.12
N ALA A 223 38.52 -21.83 8.10
CA ALA A 223 39.58 -22.43 7.31
C ALA A 223 39.65 -23.94 7.57
N GLU A 224 39.62 -24.74 6.49
CA GLU A 224 40.16 -26.10 6.51
C GLU A 224 41.69 -26.07 6.62
#